data_AF-A0AAD8CLB8-F1
#
_entry.id   AF-A0AAD8CLB8-F1
#
_cell.length_a   1.000
_cell.length_b   1.000
_cell.length_c   1.000
_cell.angle_alpha   90.00
_cell.angle_beta   90.00
_cell.angle_gamma   90.00
#
_symmetry.space_group_name_H-M   'P 1'
#
loop_
_entity.id
_entity.type
_entity.pdbx_description
1 polymer ?
#
loop_
_entity_poly.entity_id
_entity_poly.type
_entity_poly.pdbx_seq_one_letter_code
_entity_poly.pdbx_strand_id
1 'polypeptide(L)'
;MDSCSIGAHCGQEEDCHKTTYTKNTGILKLLEIPLEERQLLLRRSNFKNQDPTTTVCYHHEKLFLGKYSFLQKACCDPFRLHADSSRKKSLRAINLQTADQISSITGSNVHPGQKLCPMCRMHSQAHSEPSEESDEDNMDYLDLVAGPSREDAMAISSLAEQAVGNMSTSLTEAGFSPVKVIKASRRDK
;
A
#
# COMPACT_ATOMS: atom_id res chain seq x y z
N MET A 1 -33.53 22.84 -8.06
CA MET A 1 -32.15 22.41 -8.38
C MET A 1 -32.24 21.08 -9.07
N ASP A 2 -31.46 20.88 -10.13
CA ASP A 2 -31.52 19.64 -10.92
C ASP A 2 -31.05 18.44 -10.08
N SER A 3 -31.68 17.28 -10.30
CA SER A 3 -31.41 16.06 -9.55
C SER A 3 -30.17 15.33 -10.08
N CYS A 4 -29.29 14.93 -9.16
CA CYS A 4 -28.08 14.17 -9.46
C CYS A 4 -28.34 12.67 -9.21
N SER A 5 -28.32 11.85 -10.27
CA SER A 5 -28.53 10.39 -10.15
C SER A 5 -27.51 9.72 -9.24
N ILE A 6 -26.23 10.13 -9.33
CA ILE A 6 -25.15 9.58 -8.48
C ILE A 6 -25.33 9.97 -7.01
N GLY A 7 -25.70 11.23 -6.74
CA GLY A 7 -25.97 11.70 -5.39
C GLY A 7 -27.13 10.94 -4.74
N ALA A 8 -28.20 10.72 -5.51
CA ALA A 8 -29.35 9.92 -5.07
C ALA A 8 -28.95 8.48 -4.74
N HIS A 9 -28.18 7.82 -5.61
CA HIS A 9 -27.71 6.45 -5.39
C HIS A 9 -26.84 6.30 -4.16
N CYS A 10 -25.95 7.26 -3.90
CA CYS A 10 -25.07 7.23 -2.75
C CYS A 10 -25.73 7.71 -1.45
N GLY A 11 -27.00 8.15 -1.50
CA GLY A 11 -27.68 8.76 -0.34
C GLY A 11 -27.07 10.10 0.08
N GLN A 12 -26.45 10.83 -0.86
CA GLN A 12 -25.74 12.10 -0.65
C GLN A 12 -26.43 13.27 -1.38
N GLU A 13 -27.76 13.24 -1.46
CA GLU A 13 -28.54 14.29 -2.12
C GLU A 13 -28.32 15.67 -1.47
N GLU A 14 -28.20 15.69 -0.14
CA GLU A 14 -27.91 16.89 0.66
C GLU A 14 -26.52 17.48 0.38
N ASP A 15 -25.60 16.69 -0.18
CA ASP A 15 -24.26 17.13 -0.58
C ASP A 15 -24.21 17.63 -2.03
N CYS A 16 -25.29 17.46 -2.80
CA CYS A 16 -25.33 17.88 -4.19
C CYS A 16 -25.04 19.38 -4.33
N HIS A 17 -24.31 19.73 -5.40
CA HIS A 17 -24.03 21.11 -5.79
C HIS A 17 -23.25 21.93 -4.75
N LYS A 18 -22.70 21.30 -3.70
CA LYS A 18 -21.79 21.97 -2.75
C LYS A 18 -20.51 22.42 -3.43
N THR A 19 -20.01 23.58 -3.03
CA THR A 19 -18.79 24.16 -3.60
C THR A 19 -17.50 23.75 -2.86
N THR A 20 -17.58 22.78 -1.94
CA THR A 20 -16.46 22.32 -1.11
C THR A 20 -15.29 21.77 -1.93
N TYR A 21 -15.56 21.07 -3.04
CA TYR A 21 -14.53 20.43 -3.87
C TYR A 21 -14.29 21.11 -5.20
N THR A 22 -15.23 21.93 -5.65
CA THR A 22 -15.23 22.61 -6.95
C THR A 22 -15.98 23.93 -6.85
N LYS A 23 -15.59 24.93 -7.65
CA LYS A 23 -16.33 26.20 -7.76
C LYS A 23 -17.48 26.11 -8.77
N ASN A 24 -17.46 25.09 -9.63
CA ASN A 24 -18.47 24.88 -10.66
C ASN A 24 -19.70 24.24 -10.04
N THR A 25 -20.88 24.75 -10.41
CA THR A 25 -22.18 24.23 -10.00
C THR A 25 -22.98 23.85 -11.23
N GLY A 26 -23.84 22.85 -11.12
CA GLY A 26 -24.62 22.33 -12.25
C GLY A 26 -24.48 20.83 -12.41
N ILE A 27 -25.03 20.34 -13.51
CA ILE A 27 -25.13 18.91 -13.84
C ILE A 27 -24.46 18.63 -15.18
N LEU A 28 -23.76 17.51 -15.22
CA LEU A 28 -23.25 16.86 -16.40
C LEU A 28 -24.06 15.60 -16.67
N LYS A 29 -24.24 15.27 -17.95
CA LYS A 29 -24.67 13.92 -18.31
C LYS A 29 -23.49 12.97 -18.16
N LEU A 30 -23.75 11.75 -17.71
CA LEU A 30 -22.69 10.76 -17.55
C LEU A 30 -21.92 10.49 -18.87
N LEU A 31 -22.60 10.62 -20.02
CA LEU A 31 -21.99 10.46 -21.35
C LEU A 31 -21.07 11.61 -21.77
N GLU A 32 -21.16 12.79 -21.15
CA GLU A 32 -20.29 13.93 -21.42
C GLU A 32 -18.91 13.76 -20.76
N ILE A 33 -18.81 12.87 -19.77
CA ILE A 33 -17.55 12.51 -19.10
C ILE A 33 -16.78 11.51 -19.98
N PRO A 34 -15.46 11.69 -20.15
CA PRO A 34 -14.60 10.73 -20.86
C PRO A 34 -14.81 9.30 -20.37
N LEU A 35 -14.71 8.32 -21.27
CA LEU A 35 -15.02 6.91 -20.97
C LEU A 35 -14.27 6.38 -19.74
N GLU A 36 -12.98 6.66 -19.65
CA GLU A 36 -12.12 6.17 -18.56
C GLU A 36 -12.49 6.78 -17.20
N GLU A 37 -12.71 8.09 -17.17
CA GLU A 37 -13.19 8.78 -15.97
C GLU A 37 -14.59 8.32 -15.58
N ARG A 38 -15.49 8.13 -16.56
CA ARG A 38 -16.82 7.57 -16.32
C ARG A 38 -16.73 6.19 -15.67
N GLN A 39 -15.90 5.29 -16.21
CA GLN A 39 -15.70 3.96 -15.63
C GLN A 39 -15.18 4.06 -14.19
N LEU A 40 -14.20 4.92 -13.94
CA LEU A 40 -13.64 5.12 -12.61
C LEU A 40 -14.68 5.66 -11.62
N LEU A 41 -15.49 6.63 -12.05
CA LEU A 41 -16.59 7.20 -11.26
C LEU A 41 -17.59 6.12 -10.88
N LEU A 42 -18.07 5.34 -11.85
CA LEU A 42 -19.03 4.25 -11.64
C LEU A 42 -18.49 3.19 -10.68
N ARG A 43 -17.21 2.80 -10.84
CA ARG A 43 -16.55 1.84 -9.94
C ARG A 43 -16.46 2.37 -8.51
N ARG A 44 -16.19 3.66 -8.31
CA ARG A 44 -16.05 4.28 -6.98
C ARG A 44 -17.38 4.58 -6.29
N SER A 45 -18.43 4.88 -7.05
CA SER A 45 -19.78 5.14 -6.53
C SER A 45 -20.65 3.88 -6.40
N ASN A 46 -20.16 2.72 -6.89
CA ASN A 46 -20.95 1.50 -7.05
C ASN A 46 -22.21 1.71 -7.89
N PHE A 47 -22.20 2.69 -8.80
CA PHE A 47 -23.33 2.94 -9.69
C PHE A 47 -23.24 2.02 -10.90
N LYS A 48 -24.28 1.22 -11.13
CA LYS A 48 -24.31 0.23 -12.23
C LYS A 48 -25.08 0.71 -13.45
N ASN A 49 -25.97 1.68 -13.29
CA ASN A 49 -26.78 2.17 -14.39
C ASN A 49 -25.93 3.08 -15.28
N GLN A 50 -26.02 2.89 -16.60
CA GLN A 50 -25.32 3.73 -17.58
C GLN A 50 -26.31 4.35 -18.56
N ASP A 51 -27.54 4.56 -18.10
CA ASP A 51 -28.59 5.13 -18.94
C ASP A 51 -28.17 6.52 -19.41
N PRO A 52 -28.54 6.91 -20.64
CA PRO A 52 -28.18 8.22 -21.21
C PRO A 52 -28.80 9.40 -20.44
N THR A 53 -29.79 9.13 -19.59
CA THR A 53 -30.44 10.08 -18.69
C THR A 53 -29.71 10.23 -17.35
N THR A 54 -28.69 9.41 -17.09
CA THR A 54 -27.93 9.45 -15.83
C THR A 54 -27.16 10.77 -15.74
N THR A 55 -27.32 11.44 -14.61
CA THR A 55 -26.71 12.73 -14.33
C THR A 55 -25.75 12.68 -13.14
N VAL A 56 -24.73 13.52 -13.19
CA VAL A 56 -23.82 13.76 -12.07
C VAL A 56 -23.57 15.25 -11.93
N CYS A 57 -23.64 15.77 -10.70
CA CYS A 57 -23.29 17.16 -10.46
C CYS A 57 -21.78 17.34 -10.33
N TYR A 58 -21.26 18.53 -10.65
CA TYR A 58 -19.82 18.83 -10.56
C TYR A 58 -19.22 18.53 -9.18
N HIS A 59 -20.02 18.67 -8.11
CA HIS A 59 -19.59 18.30 -6.76
C HIS A 59 -19.22 16.80 -6.67
N HIS A 60 -20.15 15.92 -7.08
CA HIS A 60 -19.96 14.48 -7.01
C HIS A 60 -18.94 13.98 -8.02
N GLU A 61 -18.92 14.54 -9.21
CA GLU A 61 -17.86 14.29 -10.20
C GLU A 61 -16.47 14.56 -9.59
N LYS A 62 -16.28 15.75 -8.99
CA LYS A 62 -15.00 16.10 -8.35
C LYS A 62 -14.71 15.26 -7.11
N LEU A 63 -15.73 14.89 -6.34
CA LEU A 63 -15.63 14.01 -5.19
C LEU A 63 -15.08 12.65 -5.62
N PHE A 64 -15.71 11.99 -6.58
CA PHE A 64 -15.35 10.64 -7.00
C PHE A 64 -14.08 10.59 -7.85
N LEU A 65 -13.84 11.55 -8.74
CA LEU A 65 -12.65 11.53 -9.61
C LEU A 65 -11.42 12.11 -8.92
N GLY A 66 -11.58 13.22 -8.22
CA GLY A 66 -10.44 13.99 -7.69
C GLY A 66 -10.18 13.85 -6.19
N LYS A 67 -11.20 13.63 -5.36
CA LYS A 67 -11.06 13.66 -3.89
C LYS A 67 -11.18 12.31 -3.21
N TYR A 68 -11.69 11.29 -3.90
CA TYR A 68 -11.98 9.97 -3.36
C TYR A 68 -10.85 9.38 -2.50
N SER A 69 -9.66 9.21 -3.11
CA SER A 69 -8.48 8.67 -2.41
C SER A 69 -7.99 9.58 -1.27
N PHE A 70 -8.15 10.90 -1.41
CA PHE A 70 -7.69 11.88 -0.42
C PHE A 70 -8.57 11.89 0.84
N LEU A 71 -9.88 11.68 0.66
CA LEU A 71 -10.86 11.66 1.75
C LEU A 71 -10.70 10.42 2.63
N GLN A 72 -10.22 9.31 2.10
CA GLN A 72 -9.92 8.13 2.90
C GLN A 72 -8.72 8.38 3.85
N LYS A 73 -9.00 8.45 5.16
CA LYS A 73 -8.01 8.73 6.22
C LYS A 73 -7.43 7.48 6.90
N ALA A 74 -8.04 6.32 6.67
CA ALA A 74 -7.64 5.05 7.27
C ALA A 74 -7.55 3.94 6.21
N CYS A 75 -6.91 2.82 6.53
CA CYS A 75 -6.89 1.63 5.69
C CYS A 75 -8.32 1.15 5.41
N CYS A 76 -8.62 0.71 4.18
CA CYS A 76 -9.92 0.07 3.89
C CYS A 76 -10.00 -1.38 4.40
N ASP A 77 -8.89 -1.94 4.87
CA ASP A 77 -8.77 -3.26 5.52
C ASP A 77 -9.62 -4.38 4.90
N PRO A 78 -9.41 -4.71 3.62
CA PRO A 78 -10.22 -5.69 2.92
C PRO A 78 -10.05 -7.12 3.47
N PHE A 79 -8.94 -7.39 4.16
CA PHE A 79 -8.60 -8.69 4.74
C PHE A 79 -8.99 -8.80 6.22
N ARG A 80 -9.61 -7.75 6.79
CA ARG A 80 -10.00 -7.68 8.22
C ARG A 80 -8.83 -8.01 9.16
N LEU A 81 -7.64 -7.52 8.82
CA LEU A 81 -6.41 -7.75 9.59
C LEU A 81 -6.31 -6.79 10.78
N HIS A 82 -7.20 -5.81 10.88
CA HIS A 82 -7.17 -4.81 11.94
C HIS A 82 -8.38 -5.04 12.86
N ALA A 83 -8.12 -5.16 14.17
CA ALA A 83 -9.18 -5.25 15.17
C ALA A 83 -10.03 -3.96 15.20
N ASP A 84 -9.41 -2.82 14.90
CA ASP A 84 -10.06 -1.53 14.70
C ASP A 84 -9.61 -0.92 13.36
N SER A 85 -10.49 -0.17 12.70
CA SER A 85 -10.27 0.54 11.43
C SER A 85 -9.26 1.71 11.52
N SER A 86 -8.20 1.56 12.31
CA SER A 86 -7.37 2.64 12.86
C SER A 86 -6.01 2.81 12.18
N ARG A 87 -5.65 1.94 11.23
CA ARG A 87 -4.37 2.10 10.51
C ARG A 87 -4.41 3.34 9.61
N LYS A 88 -3.82 4.43 10.09
CA LYS A 88 -3.76 5.74 9.40
C LYS A 88 -2.39 6.05 8.77
N LYS A 89 -1.35 5.28 9.12
CA LYS A 89 0.03 5.53 8.69
C LYS A 89 0.39 4.80 7.39
N SER A 90 1.23 5.43 6.57
CA SER A 90 1.85 4.85 5.36
C SER A 90 0.85 4.25 4.36
N LEU A 91 -0.32 4.87 4.28
CA LEU A 91 -1.40 4.50 3.39
C LEU A 91 -1.05 4.81 1.94
N ARG A 92 -1.18 3.83 1.05
CA ARG A 92 -1.05 4.04 -0.41
C ARG A 92 -2.34 3.65 -1.10
N ALA A 93 -2.73 4.46 -2.09
CA ALA A 93 -3.88 4.19 -2.92
C ALA A 93 -3.57 3.04 -3.88
N ILE A 94 -4.56 2.18 -4.12
CA ILE A 94 -4.45 1.06 -5.07
C ILE A 94 -4.95 1.45 -6.45
N ASN A 95 -4.38 0.82 -7.48
CA ASN A 95 -4.84 0.94 -8.86
C ASN A 95 -6.07 0.05 -9.12
N LEU A 96 -6.55 0.03 -10.36
CA LEU A 96 -7.71 -0.76 -10.77
C LEU A 96 -7.44 -2.27 -10.67
N GLN A 97 -6.31 -2.75 -11.18
CA GLN A 97 -5.94 -4.15 -11.18
C GLN A 97 -5.85 -4.73 -9.75
N THR A 98 -5.17 -4.04 -8.84
CA THR A 98 -5.06 -4.45 -7.44
C THR A 98 -6.43 -4.44 -6.75
N ALA A 99 -7.31 -3.48 -7.06
CA ALA A 99 -8.66 -3.46 -6.49
C ALA A 99 -9.48 -4.68 -6.94
N ASP A 100 -9.40 -5.08 -8.21
CA ASP A 100 -10.10 -6.23 -8.75
C ASP A 100 -9.54 -7.55 -8.22
N GLN A 101 -8.20 -7.67 -8.10
CA GLN A 101 -7.54 -8.82 -7.47
C GLN A 101 -8.01 -9.01 -6.04
N ILE A 102 -7.95 -7.96 -5.21
CA ILE A 102 -8.37 -8.02 -3.81
C ILE A 102 -9.86 -8.35 -3.71
N SER A 103 -10.70 -7.76 -4.56
CA SER A 103 -12.14 -8.04 -4.57
C SER A 103 -12.42 -9.51 -4.90
N SER A 104 -11.63 -10.10 -5.80
CA SER A 104 -11.74 -11.52 -6.18
C SER A 104 -11.31 -12.46 -5.05
N ILE A 105 -10.25 -12.12 -4.32
CA ILE A 105 -9.74 -12.94 -3.20
C ILE A 105 -10.68 -12.88 -1.99
N THR A 106 -11.14 -11.68 -1.65
CA THR A 106 -11.86 -11.43 -0.38
C THR A 106 -13.38 -11.45 -0.50
N GLY A 107 -13.91 -11.36 -1.72
CA GLY A 107 -15.33 -11.09 -1.96
C GLY A 107 -15.79 -9.70 -1.48
N SER A 108 -14.86 -8.84 -1.05
CA SER A 108 -15.17 -7.49 -0.56
C SER A 108 -15.23 -6.48 -1.70
N ASN A 109 -16.08 -5.46 -1.57
CA ASN A 109 -16.17 -4.37 -2.53
C ASN A 109 -15.02 -3.38 -2.33
N VAL A 110 -13.88 -3.68 -2.96
CA VAL A 110 -12.71 -2.80 -2.98
C VAL A 110 -12.72 -1.96 -4.25
N HIS A 111 -12.46 -0.67 -4.11
CA HIS A 111 -12.55 0.29 -5.21
C HIS A 111 -11.19 0.90 -5.56
N PRO A 112 -10.94 1.19 -6.85
CA PRO A 112 -9.71 1.87 -7.26
C PRO A 112 -9.56 3.21 -6.56
N GLY A 113 -8.36 3.51 -6.07
CA GLY A 113 -8.05 4.70 -5.27
C GLY A 113 -8.25 4.52 -3.76
N GLN A 114 -8.86 3.42 -3.30
CA GLN A 114 -8.88 3.13 -1.86
C GLN A 114 -7.47 2.88 -1.33
N LYS A 115 -7.27 3.21 -0.05
CA LYS A 115 -5.96 3.17 0.58
C LYS A 115 -5.73 1.93 1.44
N LEU A 116 -4.56 1.31 1.26
CA LEU A 116 -4.09 0.18 2.06
C LEU A 116 -2.87 0.56 2.90
N CYS A 117 -2.82 0.02 4.12
CA CYS A 117 -1.62 0.04 4.95
C CYS A 117 -0.58 -0.98 4.43
N PRO A 118 0.69 -0.88 4.87
CA PRO A 118 1.74 -1.80 4.43
C PRO A 118 1.39 -3.29 4.60
N MET A 119 0.76 -3.65 5.72
CA MET A 119 0.38 -5.04 6.00
C MET A 119 -0.66 -5.58 5.00
N CYS A 120 -1.71 -4.81 4.70
CA CYS A 120 -2.72 -5.24 3.73
C CYS A 120 -2.16 -5.33 2.31
N ARG A 121 -1.20 -4.46 1.94
CA ARG A 121 -0.53 -4.53 0.63
C ARG A 121 0.33 -5.78 0.50
N MET A 122 1.10 -6.09 1.53
CA MET A 122 1.90 -7.32 1.58
C MET A 122 1.01 -8.55 1.47
N HIS A 123 -0.14 -8.54 2.16
CA HIS A 123 -1.10 -9.64 2.06
C HIS A 123 -1.69 -9.76 0.65
N SER A 124 -2.05 -8.65 -0.02
CA SER A 124 -2.55 -8.72 -1.40
C SER A 124 -1.51 -9.26 -2.39
N GLN A 125 -0.22 -8.95 -2.19
CA GLN A 125 0.88 -9.43 -3.04
C GLN A 125 1.20 -10.92 -2.81
N ALA A 126 0.99 -11.43 -1.60
CA ALA A 126 1.18 -12.85 -1.32
C ALA A 126 0.17 -13.75 -2.07
N HIS A 127 -0.96 -13.17 -2.51
CA HIS A 127 -1.99 -13.86 -3.30
C HIS A 127 -1.93 -13.55 -4.79
N SER A 128 -1.02 -12.67 -5.23
CA SER A 128 -0.76 -12.50 -6.66
C SER A 128 0.24 -13.56 -7.10
N GLU A 129 -0.13 -14.35 -8.10
CA GLU A 129 0.82 -15.18 -8.87
C GLU A 129 2.02 -14.31 -9.28
N PRO A 130 3.26 -14.85 -9.30
CA PRO A 130 4.43 -14.06 -9.64
C PRO A 130 4.35 -13.61 -11.11
N SER A 131 3.90 -12.38 -11.32
CA SER A 131 4.05 -11.67 -12.59
C SER A 131 5.40 -10.96 -12.59
N GLU A 132 6.23 -11.30 -13.57
CA GLU A 132 7.51 -10.63 -13.88
C GLU A 132 7.23 -9.21 -14.41
N GLU A 133 6.88 -8.28 -13.52
CA GLU A 133 6.92 -6.84 -13.82
C GLU A 133 7.70 -6.17 -12.69
N SER A 134 8.95 -5.85 -12.98
CA SER A 134 9.85 -5.10 -12.12
C SER A 134 9.40 -3.64 -12.04
N ASP A 135 8.79 -3.27 -10.92
CA ASP A 135 8.76 -1.87 -10.48
C ASP A 135 10.21 -1.46 -10.12
N GLU A 136 10.91 -0.83 -11.07
CA GLU A 136 12.30 -0.35 -10.94
C GLU A 136 12.48 0.85 -9.98
N ASP A 137 11.56 1.08 -9.04
CA ASP A 137 11.66 2.16 -8.05
C ASP A 137 11.58 1.63 -6.62
N ASN A 138 12.46 0.69 -6.25
CA ASN A 138 12.84 0.46 -4.86
C ASN A 138 14.23 -0.18 -4.73
N MET A 139 15.26 0.63 -4.95
CA MET A 139 16.61 0.39 -4.46
C MET A 139 16.60 0.46 -2.92
N ASP A 140 16.49 -0.71 -2.26
CA ASP A 140 17.34 -1.12 -1.13
C ASP A 140 16.80 -2.45 -0.55
N TYR A 141 17.73 -3.34 -0.19
CA TYR A 141 17.55 -4.61 0.52
C TYR A 141 17.34 -5.89 -0.28
N LEU A 142 18.37 -6.31 -1.01
CA LEU A 142 18.83 -7.71 -0.96
C LEU A 142 20.31 -7.79 -1.36
N ASP A 143 21.19 -7.96 -0.39
CA ASP A 143 22.53 -8.51 -0.63
C ASP A 143 22.81 -9.62 0.40
N LEU A 144 23.03 -10.83 -0.13
CA LEU A 144 23.64 -12.02 0.47
C LEU A 144 22.83 -12.86 1.48
N VAL A 145 22.01 -13.77 0.93
CA VAL A 145 21.89 -15.13 1.47
C VAL A 145 22.45 -16.13 0.45
N ALA A 146 23.77 -16.26 0.44
CA ALA A 146 24.45 -17.50 0.11
C ALA A 146 25.11 -17.98 1.40
N GLY A 147 24.41 -18.85 2.14
CA GLY A 147 24.98 -19.50 3.32
C GLY A 147 26.15 -20.39 2.91
N PRO A 148 27.32 -20.31 3.54
CA PRO A 148 28.43 -21.19 3.24
C PRO A 148 28.08 -22.64 3.63
N SER A 149 28.58 -23.59 2.84
CA SER A 149 28.47 -25.02 3.12
C SER A 149 29.13 -25.35 4.47
N ARG A 150 28.73 -26.48 5.08
CA ARG A 150 29.16 -26.89 6.44
C ARG A 150 30.68 -27.06 6.61
N GLU A 151 31.40 -27.12 5.49
CA GLU A 151 32.84 -27.37 5.40
C GLU A 151 33.63 -26.05 5.49
N ASP A 152 33.04 -24.95 5.01
CA ASP A 152 33.65 -23.61 4.99
C ASP A 152 33.51 -22.88 6.33
N ALA A 153 32.51 -23.23 7.15
CA ALA A 153 32.28 -22.59 8.46
C ALA A 153 33.41 -22.84 9.48
N MET A 154 34.11 -23.98 9.38
CA MET A 154 35.25 -24.29 10.25
C MET A 154 36.50 -23.49 9.87
N ALA A 155 36.73 -23.24 8.58
CA ALA A 155 37.87 -22.44 8.10
C ALA A 155 37.77 -20.96 8.52
N ILE A 156 36.56 -20.38 8.47
CA ILE A 156 36.32 -18.97 8.83
C ILE A 156 36.54 -18.72 10.33
N SER A 157 36.22 -19.70 11.20
CA SER A 157 36.46 -19.57 12.64
C SER A 157 37.95 -19.54 13.00
N SER A 158 38.78 -20.31 12.29
CA SER A 158 40.23 -20.37 12.51
C SER A 158 40.96 -19.09 12.04
N LEU A 159 40.53 -18.49 10.93
CA LEU A 159 41.06 -17.21 10.44
C LEU A 159 40.65 -16.02 11.32
N ALA A 160 39.43 -16.02 11.87
CA ALA A 160 38.97 -14.97 12.79
C ALA A 160 39.75 -14.98 14.13
N GLU A 161 40.11 -16.16 14.64
CA GLU A 161 40.92 -16.27 15.86
C GLU A 161 42.38 -15.80 15.65
N GLN A 162 42.98 -16.04 14.47
CA GLN A 162 44.30 -15.49 14.15
C GLN A 162 44.30 -13.96 13.96
N ALA A 163 43.23 -13.39 13.40
CA ALA A 163 43.11 -11.94 13.24
C ALA A 163 42.95 -11.22 14.59
N VAL A 164 42.19 -11.79 15.54
CA VAL A 164 42.00 -11.23 16.90
C VAL A 164 43.26 -11.32 17.76
N GLY A 165 44.07 -12.37 17.57
CA GLY A 165 45.40 -12.48 18.17
C GLY A 165 46.36 -11.38 17.70
N ASN A 166 46.39 -11.09 16.39
CA ASN A 166 47.34 -10.12 15.83
C ASN A 166 46.96 -8.64 16.10
N MET A 167 45.68 -8.33 16.28
CA MET A 167 45.23 -6.97 16.63
C MET A 167 45.41 -6.64 18.12
N SER A 168 45.31 -7.64 19.00
CA SER A 168 45.49 -7.45 20.45
C SER A 168 46.96 -7.24 20.83
N THR A 169 47.92 -7.86 20.13
CA THR A 169 49.36 -7.64 20.33
C THR A 169 49.77 -6.21 19.94
N SER A 170 49.27 -5.71 18.80
CA SER A 170 49.57 -4.35 18.31
C SER A 170 49.01 -3.23 19.21
N LEU A 171 47.84 -3.43 19.83
CA LEU A 171 47.24 -2.45 20.75
C LEU A 171 47.93 -2.40 22.13
N THR A 172 48.55 -3.51 22.54
CA THR A 172 49.28 -3.58 23.82
C THR A 172 50.62 -2.83 23.72
N GLU A 173 51.29 -2.88 22.56
CA GLU A 173 52.51 -2.07 22.29
C GLU A 173 52.21 -0.56 22.26
N ALA A 174 50.99 -0.17 21.92
CA ALA A 174 50.52 1.22 21.95
C ALA A 174 49.98 1.68 23.32
N GLY A 175 50.09 0.85 24.37
CA GLY A 175 49.70 1.19 25.74
C GLY A 175 48.20 1.06 26.05
N PHE A 176 47.41 0.42 25.20
CA PHE A 176 45.97 0.21 25.43
C PHE A 176 45.70 -1.15 26.10
N SER A 177 44.67 -1.20 26.96
CA SER A 177 44.26 -2.43 27.62
C SER A 177 43.50 -3.38 26.67
N PRO A 178 43.69 -4.71 26.77
CA PRO A 178 43.00 -5.68 25.92
C PRO A 178 41.47 -5.66 26.07
N VAL A 179 40.75 -5.77 24.96
CA VAL A 179 39.29 -5.81 24.92
C VAL A 179 38.77 -7.17 25.39
N LYS A 180 37.92 -7.19 26.42
CA LYS A 180 37.24 -8.40 26.88
C LYS A 180 36.04 -8.71 25.99
N VAL A 181 36.08 -9.84 25.27
CA VAL A 181 34.95 -10.33 24.48
C VAL A 181 33.99 -11.09 25.39
N ILE A 182 32.74 -10.62 25.51
CA ILE A 182 31.67 -11.29 26.26
C ILE A 182 30.97 -12.27 25.31
N LYS A 183 31.11 -13.58 25.54
CA LYS A 183 30.39 -14.62 24.76
C LYS A 183 28.90 -14.63 25.17
N ALA A 184 28.01 -14.35 24.21
CA ALA A 184 26.57 -14.51 24.41
C ALA A 184 26.20 -16.01 24.41
N SER A 185 25.78 -16.53 25.56
CA SER A 185 25.27 -17.90 25.71
C SER A 185 23.86 -17.99 25.12
N ARG A 186 23.68 -18.79 24.05
CA ARG A 186 22.34 -19.20 23.59
C ARG A 186 21.73 -20.12 24.65
N ARG A 187 20.46 -19.88 24.99
CA ARG A 187 19.68 -20.66 25.94
C ARG A 187 18.60 -21.38 25.13
N ASP A 188 18.79 -22.68 24.88
CA ASP A 188 17.79 -23.53 24.22
C ASP A 188 16.59 -23.73 25.13
N LYS A 189 15.39 -23.49 24.61
CA LYS A 189 14.16 -24.15 25.06
C LYS A 189 13.11 -24.15 23.95
#